data_AF-A0A524B3F5-F1
#
_entry.id   AF-A0A524B3F5-F1
#
_cell.length_a   1.000
_cell.length_b   1.000
_cell.length_c   1.000
_cell.angle_alpha   90.00
_cell.angle_beta   90.00
_cell.angle_gamma   90.00
#
_symmetry.space_group_name_H-M   'P 1'
#
loop_
_entity.id
_entity.type
_entity.pdbx_description
1 polymer ?
#
loop_
_entity_poly.entity_id
_entity_poly.type
_entity_poly.pdbx_seq_one_letter_code
_entity_poly.pdbx_strand_id
1 'polypeptide(L)' 'MYLMVVINIVSTIGMIAGILMHSGKGGGLSDMFGGGGGAALGSAAAERNLNRITFVFALVWTVSVLSLGFLLVR' A
#
# COMPACT_ATOMS: atom_id res chain seq x y z
N MET A 1 13.75 19.82 -5.66
CA MET A 1 13.35 19.58 -4.25
C MET A 1 11.83 19.49 -4.10
N TYR A 2 11.06 20.56 -4.33
CA TYR A 2 9.59 20.57 -4.14
C TYR A 2 8.84 19.48 -4.91
N LEU A 3 9.19 19.23 -6.17
CA LEU A 3 8.61 18.15 -6.97
C LEU A 3 8.76 16.76 -6.32
N MET A 4 9.92 16.47 -5.73
CA MET A 4 10.15 15.17 -5.08
C MET A 4 9.35 15.03 -3.78
N VAL A 5 9.19 16.13 -3.03
CA VAL A 5 8.34 16.16 -1.84
C VAL A 5 6.89 15.87 -2.21
N VAL A 6 6.37 16.49 -3.27
CA VAL A 6 5.01 16.25 -3.76
C VAL A 6 4.82 14.78 -4.17
N ILE A 7 5.76 14.22 -4.95
CA ILE A 7 5.72 12.81 -5.35
C ILE A 7 5.72 11.89 -4.13
N ASN A 8 6.56 12.18 -3.13
CA ASN A 8 6.67 11.37 -1.93
C ASN A 8 5.39 11.36 -1.10
N ILE A 9 4.76 12.53 -0.91
CA ILE A 9 3.49 12.66 -0.19
C ILE A 9 2.39 11.89 -0.91
N VAL A 10 2.25 12.09 -2.24
CA VAL A 10 1.23 11.41 -3.05
C VAL A 10 1.44 9.89 -3.02
N SER A 11 2.68 9.43 -3.14
CA SER A 11 3.01 8.00 -3.09
C SER A 11 2.72 7.38 -1.72
N THR A 12 2.95 8.12 -0.64
CA THR A 12 2.65 7.67 0.74
C THR A 12 1.15 7.52 0.96
N ILE A 13 0.37 8.52 0.55
CA ILE A 13 -1.10 8.48 0.65
C ILE A 13 -1.68 7.34 -0.20
N GLY A 14 -1.18 7.18 -1.43
CA GLY A 14 -1.59 6.08 -2.31
C GLY A 14 -1.26 4.71 -1.73
N MET A 15 -0.10 4.55 -1.09
CA MET A 15 0.29 3.31 -0.43
C MET A 15 -0.57 3.01 0.80
N ILE A 16 -0.89 4.01 1.64
CA ILE A 16 -1.80 3.84 2.78
C ILE A 16 -3.18 3.39 2.31
N ALA A 17 -3.75 4.06 1.30
CA ALA A 17 -5.04 3.68 0.73
C ALA A 17 -4.99 2.25 0.13
N GLY A 18 -3.91 1.92 -0.57
CA GLY A 18 -3.66 0.58 -1.10
C GLY A 18 -3.64 -0.48 0.01
N ILE A 19 -2.90 -0.25 1.09
CA ILE A 19 -2.78 -1.18 2.23
C ILE A 19 -4.12 -1.34 2.96
N LEU A 20 -4.85 -0.26 3.24
CA LEU A 20 -6.15 -0.33 3.91
C LEU A 20 -7.16 -1.18 3.12
N MET A 21 -7.09 -1.13 1.80
CA MET A 21 -7.92 -1.97 0.92
C MET A 21 -7.53 -3.46 0.99
N HIS A 22 -6.33 -3.83 1.48
CA HIS A 22 -5.96 -5.23 1.77
C HIS A 22 -6.55 -5.73 3.11
N SER A 23 -6.87 -4.84 4.06
CA SER A 23 -7.37 -5.22 5.39
C SER A 23 -8.84 -5.65 5.43
N GLY A 24 -9.55 -5.67 4.30
CA GLY A 24 -10.97 -6.04 4.24
C GLY A 24 -11.32 -7.49 4.65
N LYS A 25 -10.34 -8.35 4.95
CA LYS A 25 -10.55 -9.80 5.23
C LYS A 25 -9.95 -10.31 6.55
N GLY A 26 -9.55 -9.43 7.49
CA GLY A 26 -8.91 -9.91 8.74
C GLY A 26 -8.90 -8.94 9.91
N GLY A 27 -9.78 -7.93 9.90
CA GLY A 27 -9.84 -6.91 10.96
C GLY A 27 -10.72 -7.28 12.16
N GLY A 28 -11.48 -8.38 12.07
CA GLY A 28 -12.36 -8.84 13.14
C GLY A 28 -11.66 -9.82 14.09
N LEU A 29 -11.93 -9.73 15.40
CA LEU A 29 -11.44 -10.69 16.41
C LEU A 29 -11.72 -12.15 16.00
N SER A 30 -12.86 -12.43 15.35
CA SER A 30 -13.22 -13.76 14.83
C SER A 30 -12.26 -14.30 13.76
N ASP A 31 -11.74 -13.45 12.88
CA ASP A 31 -10.77 -13.85 11.85
C ASP A 31 -9.39 -14.14 12.47
N MET A 32 -9.06 -13.45 13.57
CA MET A 32 -7.83 -13.68 14.35
C MET A 32 -7.87 -14.97 15.19
N PHE A 33 -9.06 -15.51 15.47
CA PHE A 33 -9.27 -16.77 16.20
C PHE A 33 -9.67 -17.96 15.30
N GLY A 34 -9.47 -17.86 13.98
CA GLY A 34 -9.68 -18.99 13.05
C GLY A 34 -11.13 -19.19 12.58
N GLY A 35 -11.99 -18.18 12.74
CA GLY A 35 -13.37 -18.18 12.27
C GLY A 35 -13.48 -18.00 10.74
N GLY A 36 -12.97 -18.96 9.97
CA GLY A 36 -13.09 -19.00 8.51
C GLY A 36 -14.49 -19.44 8.06
N GLY A 37 -15.51 -18.63 8.35
CA GLY A 37 -16.91 -18.95 8.08
C GLY A 37 -17.65 -17.82 7.38
N GLY A 38 -17.27 -17.51 6.14
CA GLY A 38 -18.13 -16.78 5.21
C GLY A 38 -18.00 -15.26 5.22
N ALA A 39 -17.10 -14.75 4.40
CA ALA A 39 -17.30 -13.53 3.58
C ALA A 39 -16.01 -13.21 2.81
N ALA A 40 -15.69 -14.00 1.80
CA ALA A 40 -14.60 -13.68 0.87
C ALA A 40 -15.12 -13.67 -0.57
N LEU A 41 -16.22 -12.95 -0.83
CA LEU A 41 -16.64 -12.59 -2.19
C LEU A 41 -15.79 -11.42 -2.75
N GLY A 42 -14.51 -11.38 -2.40
CA GLY A 42 -13.50 -10.57 -3.06
C GLY A 42 -12.77 -11.45 -4.07
N SER A 43 -12.94 -11.16 -5.36
CA SER A 43 -12.31 -11.93 -6.44
C SER A 43 -10.81 -12.08 -6.19
N ALA A 44 -10.28 -13.31 -6.18
CA ALA A 44 -8.85 -13.57 -6.06
C ALA A 44 -8.02 -12.80 -7.12
N ALA A 45 -8.64 -12.45 -8.26
CA ALA A 45 -8.03 -11.59 -9.27
C ALA A 45 -7.93 -10.12 -8.80
N ALA A 46 -8.91 -9.61 -8.06
CA ALA A 46 -8.89 -8.26 -7.50
C ALA A 46 -7.79 -8.12 -6.43
N GLU A 47 -7.62 -9.11 -5.55
CA GLU A 47 -6.51 -9.15 -4.57
C GLU A 47 -5.15 -9.15 -5.27
N ARG A 48 -4.99 -9.98 -6.32
CA ARG A 48 -3.72 -10.04 -7.06
C ARG A 48 -3.41 -8.73 -7.78
N ASN A 49 -4.41 -8.04 -8.31
CA ASN A 49 -4.23 -6.75 -8.95
C ASN A 49 -3.91 -5.65 -7.92
N LEU A 50 -4.58 -5.66 -6.76
CA LEU A 50 -4.35 -4.70 -5.69
C LEU A 50 -2.93 -4.84 -5.10
N ASN A 51 -2.46 -6.07 -4.90
CA ASN A 51 -1.08 -6.36 -4.53
C ASN A 51 -0.08 -5.76 -5.54
N ARG A 52 -0.36 -5.90 -6.84
CA ARG A 52 0.51 -5.36 -7.91
C ARG A 52 0.54 -3.83 -7.87
N ILE A 53 -0.61 -3.19 -7.66
CA ILE A 53 -0.72 -1.73 -7.56
C ILE A 53 0.05 -1.22 -6.34
N THR A 54 -0.16 -1.82 -5.16
CA THR A 54 0.57 -1.42 -3.94
C THR A 54 2.07 -1.64 -4.07
N PHE A 55 2.51 -2.72 -4.72
CA PHE A 55 3.93 -2.95 -4.98
C PHE A 55 4.56 -1.86 -5.84
N VAL A 56 3.86 -1.40 -6.88
CA VAL A 56 4.32 -0.27 -7.72
C VAL A 56 4.42 1.01 -6.90
N PHE A 57 3.43 1.33 -6.08
CA PHE A 57 3.48 2.48 -5.19
C PHE A 57 4.62 2.40 -4.17
N ALA A 58 4.88 1.22 -3.60
CA ALA A 58 6.00 1.01 -2.70
C ALA A 58 7.35 1.26 -3.39
N LEU A 59 7.53 0.77 -4.62
CA LEU A 59 8.75 0.98 -5.41
C LEU A 59 8.98 2.47 -5.70
N VAL A 60 7.94 3.17 -6.17
CA VAL A 60 7.99 4.61 -6.46
C VAL A 60 8.31 5.41 -5.19
N TRP A 61 7.68 5.05 -4.07
CA TRP A 61 7.95 5.66 -2.79
C TRP A 61 9.41 5.48 -2.38
N THR A 62 9.95 4.26 -2.40
CA THR A 62 11.35 3.97 -2.04
C THR A 62 12.33 4.78 -2.90
N VAL A 63 12.14 4.79 -4.22
CA VAL A 63 13.01 5.56 -5.13
C VAL A 63 12.91 7.07 -4.84
N SER A 64 11.71 7.58 -4.57
CA SER A 64 11.50 9.00 -4.27
C SER A 64 12.14 9.42 -2.93
N VAL A 65 12.08 8.58 -1.89
CA VAL A 65 12.72 8.82 -0.59
C VAL A 65 14.24 8.86 -0.74
N LEU A 66 14.82 7.87 -1.43
CA LEU A 66 16.27 7.82 -1.66
C LEU A 66 16.77 9.02 -2.47
N SER A 67 16.02 9.41 -3.50
CA SER A 67 16.33 10.58 -4.34
C SER A 67 16.24 11.88 -3.54
N LEU A 68 15.22 12.02 -2.67
CA LEU A 68 15.11 13.15 -1.74
C LEU A 68 16.26 13.19 -0.76
N GLY A 69 16.62 12.07 -0.16
CA GLY A 69 17.74 11.99 0.78
C GLY A 69 19.06 12.42 0.15
N PHE A 70 19.33 11.97 -1.08
CA PHE A 70 20.53 12.38 -1.82
C PHE A 70 20.52 13.86 -2.22
N LEU A 71 19.38 14.39 -2.67
CA LEU A 71 19.23 15.80 -3.06
C LEU A 71 19.18 16.76 -1.86
N LEU A 72 18.84 16.28 -0.66
CA LEU A 72 18.85 17.06 0.57
C LEU A 72 20.26 17.15 1.19
N VAL A 73 21.03 16.07 1.07
CA VAL A 73 22.43 15.98 1.54
C VAL A 73 23.39 16.80 0.68
N ARG A 74 22.99 17.17 -0.53
CA ARG A 74 23.78 17.95 -1.47
C ARG A 74 23.36 19.41 -1.50
#